data_AF-A0A7J6N007-F1
#
_entry.id   AF-A0A7J6N007-F1
#
_cell.length_a   1.000
_cell.length_b   1.000
_cell.length_c   1.000
_cell.angle_alpha   90.00
_cell.angle_beta   90.00
_cell.angle_gamma   90.00
#
_symmetry.space_group_name_H-M   'P 1'
#
loop_
_entity.id
_entity.type
_entity.pdbx_description
1 polymer ?
#
loop_
_entity_poly.entity_id
_entity_poly.type
_entity_poly.pdbx_seq_one_letter_code
_entity_poly.pdbx_strand_id
1 'polypeptide(L)'
;VKEWEQRRKERERAAEEAREEKEIAACTFTPDIGKSQRMRQGSSRLFEVARQQGSSSSSPSQRGPSDFTPATNTVRRSMRHAREYMETNVFDRLASHGRRRVSRSRGCEMPSRKAETRLSEVQMQTIMHSFLTRQNEREARRQEKLGMLEREVRADCTHEPKICDRSRRMSVPKVTERIRSKHSESREGMLRELEMSRPFVPVVTAKARRARSRTVVEMSYDDMSRRRESIARLARTLKDRKEAEEERRRSVNSIIRVPDGPLNE
;
A
#
# COMPACT_ATOMS: atom_id res chain seq x y z
N VAL A 1 30.01 -46.36 35.41
CA VAL A 1 29.33 -45.04 35.54
C VAL A 1 29.25 -44.34 34.18
N LYS A 2 30.36 -44.06 33.49
CA LYS A 2 30.35 -43.37 32.18
C LYS A 2 29.51 -44.07 31.08
N GLU A 3 29.61 -45.40 30.97
CA GLU A 3 28.80 -46.16 30.00
C GLU A 3 27.29 -46.13 30.31
N TRP A 4 26.94 -46.09 31.61
CA TRP A 4 25.55 -46.01 32.04
C TRP A 4 24.95 -44.64 31.71
N GLU A 5 25.71 -43.57 31.90
CA GLU A 5 25.32 -42.22 31.50
C GLU A 5 25.16 -42.09 29.98
N GLN A 6 26.05 -42.70 29.19
CA GLN A 6 25.91 -42.75 27.73
C GLN A 6 24.63 -43.47 27.30
N ARG A 7 24.37 -44.66 27.83
CA ARG A 7 23.13 -45.41 27.54
C ARG A 7 21.86 -44.65 27.94
N ARG A 8 21.89 -43.92 29.07
CA ARG A 8 20.77 -43.08 29.49
C ARG A 8 20.54 -41.92 28.50
N LYS A 9 21.61 -41.26 28.08
CA LYS A 9 21.55 -40.14 27.13
C LYS A 9 21.07 -40.57 25.73
N GLU A 10 21.45 -41.77 25.29
CA GLU A 10 20.95 -42.36 24.03
C GLU A 10 19.46 -42.68 24.11
N ARG A 11 18.98 -43.21 25.24
CA ARG A 11 17.55 -43.46 25.46
C ARG A 11 16.71 -42.18 25.48
N GLU A 12 17.22 -41.12 26.11
CA GLU A 12 16.55 -39.82 26.11
C GLU A 12 16.47 -39.23 24.70
N ARG A 13 17.56 -39.27 23.93
CA ARG A 13 17.56 -38.80 22.53
C ARG A 13 16.61 -39.61 21.66
N ALA A 14 16.63 -40.94 21.76
CA ALA A 14 15.72 -41.80 20.99
C ALA A 14 14.25 -41.56 21.37
N ALA A 15 13.96 -41.24 22.64
CA ALA A 15 12.60 -40.90 23.08
C ALA A 15 12.14 -39.53 22.57
N GLU A 16 13.05 -38.57 22.41
CA GLU A 16 12.78 -37.25 21.84
C GLU A 16 12.54 -37.32 20.33
N GLU A 17 13.41 -38.02 19.59
CA GLU A 17 13.24 -38.28 18.15
C GLU A 17 11.90 -38.99 17.87
N ALA A 18 11.52 -39.97 18.70
CA ALA A 18 10.24 -40.66 18.56
C ALA A 18 9.01 -39.79 18.88
N ARG A 19 9.16 -38.70 19.65
CA ARG A 19 8.08 -37.72 19.85
C ARG A 19 7.97 -36.77 18.67
N GLU A 20 9.11 -36.25 18.20
CA GLU A 20 9.17 -35.37 17.03
C GLU A 20 8.58 -36.05 15.79
N GLU A 21 8.91 -37.33 15.55
CA GLU A 21 8.37 -38.09 14.42
C GLU A 21 6.84 -38.25 14.51
N LYS A 22 6.29 -38.44 15.72
CA LYS A 22 4.84 -38.48 15.93
C LYS A 22 4.18 -37.12 15.72
N GLU A 23 4.83 -36.03 16.11
CA GLU A 23 4.34 -34.66 15.88
C GLU A 23 4.35 -34.30 14.39
N ILE A 24 5.41 -34.69 13.66
CA ILE A 24 5.50 -34.52 12.20
C ILE A 24 4.43 -35.37 11.50
N ALA A 25 4.24 -36.63 11.91
CA ALA A 25 3.21 -37.49 11.33
C ALA A 25 1.78 -37.02 11.64
N ALA A 26 1.55 -36.40 12.81
CA ALA A 26 0.28 -35.81 13.19
C ALA A 26 0.03 -34.43 12.56
N CYS A 27 1.06 -33.83 11.93
CA CYS A 27 0.94 -32.53 11.28
C CYS A 27 0.09 -32.66 10.00
N THR A 28 -1.18 -32.26 10.09
CA THR A 28 -2.12 -32.21 8.96
C THR A 28 -1.88 -31.02 8.03
N PHE A 29 -0.93 -30.15 8.36
CA PHE A 29 -0.55 -29.02 7.54
C PHE A 29 0.30 -29.49 6.36
N THR A 30 -0.35 -29.71 5.21
CA THR A 30 0.30 -29.90 3.93
C THR A 30 0.39 -28.53 3.24
N PRO A 31 1.51 -27.79 3.37
CA PRO A 31 1.64 -26.53 2.66
C PRO A 31 1.55 -26.82 1.17
N ASP A 32 0.53 -26.27 0.50
CA ASP A 32 0.29 -26.46 -0.92
C ASP A 32 1.29 -25.61 -1.72
N ILE A 33 2.55 -26.07 -1.77
CA ILE A 33 3.67 -25.34 -2.40
C ILE A 33 3.51 -25.29 -3.94
N GLY A 34 2.64 -26.13 -4.50
CA GLY A 34 2.38 -26.20 -5.94
C GLY A 34 1.52 -25.04 -6.50
N LYS A 35 0.67 -24.42 -5.68
CA LYS A 35 -0.25 -23.35 -6.16
C LYS A 35 0.30 -21.93 -5.98
N SER A 36 1.42 -21.76 -5.25
CA SER A 36 2.04 -20.46 -4.99
C SER A 36 3.12 -20.06 -6.01
N GLN A 37 3.04 -20.55 -7.26
CA GLN A 37 3.91 -20.07 -8.34
C GLN A 37 3.43 -18.75 -8.98
N ARG A 38 2.30 -18.19 -8.51
CA ARG A 38 1.69 -16.96 -9.09
C ARG A 38 2.20 -15.64 -8.51
N MET A 39 2.95 -15.64 -7.41
CA MET A 39 3.36 -14.38 -6.76
C MET A 39 4.74 -13.83 -7.15
N ARG A 40 5.56 -14.52 -7.95
CA ARG A 40 6.90 -14.02 -8.33
C ARG A 40 6.94 -13.02 -9.50
N GLN A 41 5.80 -12.55 -10.03
CA GLN A 41 5.79 -11.56 -11.14
C GLN A 41 5.03 -10.25 -10.85
N GLY A 42 4.58 -10.00 -9.62
CA GLY A 42 3.63 -8.91 -9.36
C GLY A 42 3.97 -8.01 -8.18
N SER A 43 5.16 -7.42 -8.11
CA SER A 43 5.40 -6.32 -7.16
C SER A 43 6.35 -5.26 -7.73
N SER A 44 5.83 -4.47 -8.66
CA SER A 44 6.41 -3.15 -8.99
C SER A 44 5.35 -2.05 -9.17
N ARG A 45 4.07 -2.34 -8.92
CA ARG A 45 2.94 -1.43 -9.25
C ARG A 45 2.17 -0.88 -8.06
N LEU A 46 2.74 -0.90 -6.87
CA LEU A 46 2.08 -0.30 -5.69
C LEU A 46 2.30 1.22 -5.55
N PHE A 47 2.97 1.89 -6.49
CA PHE A 47 3.18 3.36 -6.47
C PHE A 47 2.47 4.14 -7.60
N GLU A 48 1.65 3.50 -8.44
CA GLU A 48 1.15 4.12 -9.69
C GLU A 48 -0.33 4.55 -9.65
N VAL A 49 -0.85 5.00 -8.49
CA VAL A 49 -2.26 5.44 -8.37
C VAL A 49 -2.41 6.93 -8.00
N ALA A 50 -1.33 7.69 -7.77
CA ALA A 50 -1.44 9.06 -7.24
C ALA A 50 -1.51 10.20 -8.28
N ARG A 51 -1.57 9.97 -9.60
CA ARG A 51 -1.27 11.04 -10.59
C ARG A 51 -2.33 11.32 -11.67
N GLN A 52 -3.62 11.13 -11.40
CA GLN A 52 -4.68 11.41 -12.40
C GLN A 52 -5.77 12.42 -11.96
N GLN A 53 -5.53 13.26 -10.94
CA GLN A 53 -6.43 14.38 -10.65
C GLN A 53 -5.61 15.66 -10.46
N GLY A 54 -5.59 16.53 -11.47
CA GLY A 54 -4.88 17.81 -11.39
C GLY A 54 -4.58 18.45 -12.73
N SER A 55 -5.58 18.54 -13.62
CA SER A 55 -5.53 19.42 -14.79
C SER A 55 -6.60 20.50 -14.62
N SER A 56 -6.29 21.48 -13.78
CA SER A 56 -6.95 22.78 -13.79
C SER A 56 -5.86 23.84 -13.70
N SER A 57 -5.70 24.53 -14.81
CA SER A 57 -4.92 25.74 -15.02
C SER A 57 -5.13 26.77 -13.90
N SER A 58 -4.07 27.09 -13.17
CA SER A 58 -3.95 28.36 -12.46
C SER A 58 -2.51 28.85 -12.50
N SER A 59 -2.40 30.15 -12.71
CA SER A 59 -1.21 30.92 -13.09
C SER A 59 -0.08 30.85 -12.07
N PRO A 60 1.19 31.02 -12.51
CA PRO A 60 2.33 31.03 -11.62
C PRO A 60 2.45 32.39 -10.92
N SER A 61 1.89 32.52 -9.72
CA SER A 61 2.14 33.68 -8.85
C SER A 61 2.90 33.24 -7.59
N GLN A 62 4.12 33.77 -7.49
CA GLN A 62 4.99 33.95 -6.32
C GLN A 62 5.07 32.85 -5.25
N ARG A 63 6.28 32.29 -5.15
CA ARG A 63 6.73 31.31 -4.16
C ARG A 63 6.75 31.90 -2.75
N GLY A 64 5.72 31.60 -1.94
CA GLY A 64 5.86 31.54 -0.48
C GLY A 64 6.53 30.23 -0.04
N PRO A 65 6.93 30.11 1.25
CA PRO A 65 7.45 28.86 1.81
C PRO A 65 6.43 27.74 1.55
N SER A 66 6.82 26.81 0.69
CA SER A 66 5.94 25.73 0.25
C SER A 66 5.77 24.74 1.38
N ASP A 67 4.69 24.88 2.14
CA ASP A 67 4.23 23.84 3.04
C ASP A 67 3.94 22.60 2.22
N PHE A 68 4.81 21.59 2.36
CA PHE A 68 4.65 20.31 1.71
C PHE A 68 3.34 19.68 2.19
N THR A 69 2.30 19.82 1.39
CA THR A 69 1.01 19.17 1.61
C THR A 69 0.93 17.99 0.63
N PRO A 70 1.15 16.75 1.09
CA PRO A 70 1.10 15.61 0.19
C PRO A 70 -0.30 15.49 -0.41
N ALA A 71 -0.36 15.22 -1.72
CA ALA A 71 -1.63 14.99 -2.41
C ALA A 71 -2.30 13.73 -1.82
N THR A 72 -3.38 13.93 -1.08
CA THR A 72 -4.19 12.84 -0.51
C THR A 72 -5.40 12.57 -1.41
N ASN A 73 -5.86 11.32 -1.48
CA ASN A 73 -7.07 10.97 -2.21
C ASN A 73 -8.28 11.70 -1.59
N THR A 74 -9.10 12.33 -2.42
CA THR A 74 -10.32 13.01 -1.95
C THR A 74 -11.29 12.00 -1.35
N VAL A 75 -11.66 12.19 -0.08
CA VAL A 75 -12.64 11.33 0.59
C VAL A 75 -14.04 11.57 0.02
N ARG A 76 -14.71 10.52 -0.45
CA ARG A 76 -16.08 10.62 -1.01
C ARG A 76 -17.07 11.10 0.05
N ARG A 77 -18.09 11.87 -0.37
CA ARG A 77 -19.15 12.40 0.53
C ARG A 77 -19.92 11.31 1.31
N SER A 78 -19.99 10.10 0.79
CA SER A 78 -20.62 8.96 1.47
C SER A 78 -19.80 8.40 2.63
N MET A 79 -18.48 8.64 2.67
CA MET A 79 -17.58 8.11 3.69
C MET A 79 -17.53 9.02 4.92
N ARG A 80 -18.67 9.16 5.61
CA ARG A 80 -18.84 10.09 6.74
C ARG A 80 -17.74 9.96 7.80
N HIS A 81 -17.37 8.74 8.19
CA HIS A 81 -16.31 8.52 9.18
C HIS A 81 -14.91 8.90 8.70
N ALA A 82 -14.60 8.70 7.42
CA ALA A 82 -13.29 9.11 6.89
C ALA A 82 -13.21 10.64 6.77
N ARG A 83 -14.33 11.31 6.46
CA ARG A 83 -14.41 12.77 6.50
C ARG A 83 -14.24 13.31 7.91
N GLU A 84 -15.02 12.77 8.86
CA GLU A 84 -14.90 13.09 10.28
C GLU A 84 -13.47 12.87 10.78
N TYR A 85 -12.81 11.79 10.35
CA TYR A 85 -11.40 11.52 10.66
C TYR A 85 -10.47 12.59 10.09
N MET A 86 -10.65 13.04 8.85
CA MET A 86 -9.81 14.08 8.26
C MET A 86 -10.08 15.47 8.82
N GLU A 87 -11.31 15.75 9.23
CA GLU A 87 -11.76 17.07 9.72
C GLU A 87 -11.46 17.28 11.22
N THR A 88 -11.40 16.22 12.02
CA THR A 88 -11.11 16.31 13.46
C THR A 88 -9.61 16.32 13.74
N ASN A 89 -9.16 17.10 14.71
CA ASN A 89 -7.75 17.10 15.12
C ASN A 89 -7.36 15.70 15.64
N VAL A 90 -6.11 15.28 15.41
CA VAL A 90 -5.58 13.99 15.90
C VAL A 90 -5.71 13.91 17.42
N PHE A 91 -5.46 15.02 18.12
CA PHE A 91 -5.58 15.08 19.58
C PHE A 91 -7.02 14.87 20.06
N ASP A 92 -8.01 15.50 19.41
CA ASP A 92 -9.42 15.32 19.76
C ASP A 92 -9.88 13.88 19.53
N ARG A 93 -9.42 13.24 18.45
CA ARG A 93 -9.71 11.84 18.13
C ARG A 93 -9.15 10.87 19.17
N LEU A 94 -7.92 11.10 19.62
CA LEU A 94 -7.28 10.27 20.64
C LEU A 94 -7.92 10.50 22.02
N ALA A 95 -8.30 11.75 22.34
CA ALA A 95 -9.01 12.08 23.58
C ALA A 95 -10.42 11.47 23.63
N SER A 96 -11.11 11.40 22.49
CA SER A 96 -12.47 10.85 22.39
C SER A 96 -12.53 9.32 22.24
N HIS A 97 -11.45 8.67 21.80
CA HIS A 97 -11.38 7.20 21.67
C HIS A 97 -11.53 6.45 23.02
N GLY A 98 -11.33 7.11 24.16
CA GLY A 98 -11.62 6.54 25.48
C GLY A 98 -13.10 6.59 25.89
N ARG A 99 -13.97 7.26 25.12
CA ARG A 99 -15.39 7.49 25.46
C ARG A 99 -16.37 6.88 24.46
N ARG A 100 -15.94 5.95 23.60
CA ARG A 100 -16.86 5.34 22.64
C ARG A 100 -17.72 4.28 23.31
N ARG A 101 -18.89 4.76 23.73
CA ARG A 101 -20.09 4.02 24.13
C ARG A 101 -20.24 2.74 23.31
N VAL A 102 -20.13 1.62 24.01
CA VAL A 102 -20.72 0.36 23.56
C VAL A 102 -22.23 0.64 23.46
N SER A 103 -22.73 0.91 22.27
CA SER A 103 -24.17 0.82 22.01
C SER A 103 -24.53 -0.65 22.04
N ARG A 104 -24.60 -1.19 23.27
CA ARG A 104 -25.18 -2.49 23.56
C ARG A 104 -26.66 -2.39 23.20
N SER A 105 -27.00 -3.08 22.13
CA SER A 105 -28.28 -3.75 21.99
C SER A 105 -28.70 -4.35 23.36
N ARG A 106 -29.81 -3.82 23.88
CA ARG A 106 -30.74 -4.35 24.89
C ARG A 106 -30.16 -5.17 26.06
N GLY A 107 -30.30 -4.61 27.27
CA GLY A 107 -30.63 -5.38 28.47
C GLY A 107 -29.47 -5.75 29.39
N CYS A 108 -28.71 -4.77 29.86
CA CYS A 108 -27.98 -4.93 31.13
C CYS A 108 -27.79 -3.53 31.72
N GLU A 109 -28.57 -3.21 32.75
CA GLU A 109 -28.45 -1.97 33.50
C GLU A 109 -27.06 -1.92 34.15
N MET A 110 -26.15 -1.17 33.54
CA MET A 110 -24.90 -0.81 34.18
C MET A 110 -25.13 0.48 34.97
N PRO A 111 -24.75 0.52 36.26
CA PRO A 111 -24.99 1.66 37.12
C PRO A 111 -24.37 2.92 36.50
N SER A 112 -25.21 3.95 36.44
CA SER A 112 -24.92 5.29 35.95
C SER A 112 -23.67 5.87 36.63
N ARG A 113 -22.52 5.81 35.95
CA ARG A 113 -21.28 6.47 36.37
C ARG A 113 -21.34 7.96 36.03
N LYS A 114 -22.01 8.74 36.89
CA LYS A 114 -21.92 10.21 36.96
C LYS A 114 -21.33 10.67 38.30
N ALA A 115 -20.26 10.02 38.74
CA ALA A 115 -19.42 10.53 39.81
C ALA A 115 -17.99 10.56 39.27
N GLU A 116 -17.49 11.76 39.00
CA GLU A 116 -16.06 12.00 38.80
C GLU A 116 -15.38 11.75 40.15
N THR A 117 -15.11 10.49 40.48
CA THR A 117 -14.25 10.13 41.59
C THR A 117 -12.86 10.61 41.23
N ARG A 118 -12.51 11.82 41.69
CA ARG A 118 -11.13 12.28 41.76
C ARG A 118 -10.36 11.24 42.57
N LEU A 119 -9.57 10.42 41.90
CA LEU A 119 -8.69 9.47 42.56
C LEU A 119 -7.77 10.26 43.49
N SER A 120 -7.55 9.74 44.69
CA SER A 120 -6.54 10.30 45.58
C SER A 120 -5.18 10.31 44.87
N GLU A 121 -4.37 11.33 45.13
CA GLU A 121 -3.01 11.44 44.58
C GLU A 121 -2.20 10.16 44.83
N VAL A 122 -2.37 9.54 46.00
CA VAL A 122 -1.72 8.27 46.37
C VAL A 122 -2.18 7.12 45.47
N GLN A 123 -3.47 7.09 45.12
CA GLN A 123 -4.00 6.08 44.18
C GLN A 123 -3.45 6.31 42.78
N MET A 124 -3.34 7.56 42.34
CA MET A 124 -2.76 7.91 41.04
C MET A 124 -1.27 7.52 40.97
N GLN A 125 -0.50 7.81 42.01
CA GLN A 125 0.90 7.39 42.12
C GLN A 125 1.05 5.86 42.08
N THR A 126 0.17 5.13 42.78
CA THR A 126 0.17 3.66 42.77
C THR A 126 -0.14 3.10 41.37
N ILE A 127 -1.13 3.68 40.68
CA ILE A 127 -1.48 3.29 39.31
C ILE A 127 -0.31 3.54 38.37
N MET A 128 0.29 4.73 38.45
CA MET A 128 1.44 5.12 37.63
C MET A 128 2.66 4.22 37.87
N HIS A 129 2.99 3.95 39.14
CA HIS A 129 4.08 3.04 39.49
C HIS A 129 3.84 1.64 38.91
N SER A 130 2.63 1.08 39.11
CA SER A 130 2.28 -0.23 38.56
C SER A 130 2.38 -0.30 37.03
N PHE A 131 2.07 0.81 36.34
CA PHE A 131 2.16 0.91 34.90
C PHE A 131 3.63 0.90 34.45
N LEU A 132 4.47 1.72 35.08
CA LEU A 132 5.90 1.78 34.77
C LEU A 132 6.59 0.45 35.05
N THR A 133 6.27 -0.22 36.17
CA THR A 133 6.77 -1.57 36.48
C THR A 133 6.42 -2.57 35.37
N ARG A 134 5.15 -2.63 34.95
CA ARG A 134 4.72 -3.52 33.85
C ARG A 134 5.42 -3.20 32.53
N GLN A 135 5.66 -1.92 32.25
CA GLN A 135 6.35 -1.49 31.03
C GLN A 135 7.82 -1.94 31.05
N ASN A 136 8.50 -1.76 32.17
CA ASN A 136 9.88 -2.17 32.36
C ASN A 136 10.03 -3.71 32.30
N GLU A 137 9.13 -4.45 32.93
CA GLU A 137 9.11 -5.91 32.85
C GLU A 137 8.92 -6.42 31.42
N ARG A 138 8.03 -5.78 30.64
CA ARG A 138 7.81 -6.15 29.24
C ARG A 138 9.06 -5.88 28.39
N GLU A 139 9.73 -4.76 28.61
CA GLU A 139 10.96 -4.42 27.88
C GLU A 139 12.12 -5.36 28.26
N ALA A 140 12.24 -5.72 29.54
CA ALA A 140 13.22 -6.71 30.00
C ALA A 140 13.02 -8.07 29.31
N ARG A 141 11.78 -8.58 29.24
CA ARG A 141 11.46 -9.83 28.51
C ARG A 141 11.77 -9.73 27.01
N ARG A 142 11.53 -8.56 26.41
CA ARG A 142 11.86 -8.32 25.00
C ARG A 142 13.37 -8.38 24.77
N GLN A 143 14.15 -7.73 25.64
CA GLN A 143 15.62 -7.75 25.57
C GLN A 143 16.18 -9.16 25.78
N GLU A 144 15.64 -9.90 26.74
CA GLU A 144 16.01 -11.31 26.97
C GLU A 144 15.76 -12.16 25.72
N LYS A 145 14.57 -12.03 25.11
CA LYS A 145 14.22 -12.75 23.88
C LYS A 145 15.13 -12.37 22.71
N LEU A 146 15.47 -11.08 22.56
CA LEU A 146 16.44 -10.64 21.55
C LEU A 146 17.82 -11.26 21.80
N GLY A 147 18.29 -11.27 23.04
CA GLY A 147 19.57 -11.89 23.40
C GLY A 147 19.59 -13.41 23.21
N MET A 148 18.44 -14.10 23.34
CA MET A 148 18.32 -15.51 22.95
C MET A 148 18.46 -15.70 21.44
N LEU A 149 17.70 -14.92 20.65
CA LEU A 149 17.76 -14.99 19.18
C LEU A 149 19.14 -14.63 18.64
N GLU A 150 19.82 -13.63 19.20
CA GLU A 150 21.19 -13.29 18.81
C GLU A 150 22.17 -14.42 19.10
N ARG A 151 22.00 -15.15 20.21
CA ARG A 151 22.82 -16.32 20.54
C ARG A 151 22.55 -17.48 19.59
N GLU A 152 21.29 -17.75 19.29
CA GLU A 152 20.86 -18.81 18.34
C GLU A 152 21.37 -18.50 16.93
N VAL A 153 21.11 -17.30 16.41
CA VAL A 153 21.62 -16.85 15.11
C VAL A 153 23.15 -16.91 15.06
N ARG A 154 23.85 -16.50 16.12
CA ARG A 154 25.32 -16.55 16.15
C ARG A 154 25.87 -17.99 16.24
N ALA A 155 25.16 -18.89 16.91
CA ALA A 155 25.54 -20.30 17.02
C ALA A 155 25.32 -21.05 15.70
N ASP A 156 24.21 -20.79 15.02
CA ASP A 156 23.80 -21.53 13.82
C ASP A 156 24.32 -20.90 12.51
N CYS A 157 24.63 -19.60 12.49
CA CYS A 157 25.19 -18.94 11.32
C CYS A 157 26.72 -19.08 11.24
N THR A 158 27.22 -20.31 11.15
CA THR A 158 28.55 -20.57 10.54
C THR A 158 28.50 -20.44 9.02
N HIS A 159 27.29 -20.43 8.44
CA HIS A 159 27.09 -20.28 7.01
C HIS A 159 27.03 -18.81 6.60
N GLU A 160 28.20 -18.24 6.30
CA GLU A 160 28.24 -17.00 5.52
C GLU A 160 27.60 -17.28 4.15
N PRO A 161 26.49 -16.61 3.78
CA PRO A 161 25.85 -16.86 2.50
C PRO A 161 26.84 -16.53 1.40
N LYS A 162 27.30 -17.57 0.68
CA LYS A 162 28.17 -17.40 -0.49
C LYS A 162 27.35 -16.69 -1.58
N ILE A 163 27.40 -15.36 -1.59
CA ILE A 163 26.83 -14.55 -2.66
C ILE A 163 27.54 -14.97 -3.95
N CYS A 164 26.81 -15.63 -4.85
CA CYS A 164 27.37 -16.08 -6.12
C CYS A 164 27.89 -14.89 -6.94
N ASP A 165 28.91 -15.13 -7.77
CA ASP A 165 29.55 -14.08 -8.57
C ASP A 165 28.55 -13.32 -9.45
N ARG A 166 27.48 -13.99 -9.89
CA ARG A 166 26.40 -13.36 -10.65
C ARG A 166 25.70 -12.26 -9.86
N SER A 167 25.35 -12.52 -8.59
CA SER A 167 24.71 -11.54 -7.72
C SER A 167 25.67 -10.41 -7.35
N ARG A 168 26.96 -10.72 -7.11
CA ARG A 168 27.99 -9.68 -6.93
C ARG A 168 28.12 -8.78 -8.17
N ARG A 169 28.09 -9.36 -9.38
CA ARG A 169 28.14 -8.59 -10.63
C ARG A 169 26.91 -7.70 -10.85
N MET A 170 25.74 -8.12 -10.33
CA MET A 170 24.50 -7.35 -10.40
C MET A 170 24.45 -6.20 -9.37
N SER A 171 25.05 -6.40 -8.19
CA SER A 171 25.07 -5.40 -7.12
C SER A 171 26.15 -4.34 -7.30
N VAL A 172 27.22 -4.61 -8.07
CA VAL A 172 28.16 -3.58 -8.49
C VAL A 172 27.45 -2.65 -9.49
N PRO A 173 27.28 -1.36 -9.18
CA PRO A 173 26.63 -0.40 -10.07
C PRO A 173 27.55 -0.08 -11.26
N LYS A 174 27.66 -1.00 -12.22
CA LYS A 174 28.47 -0.80 -13.44
C LYS A 174 27.83 0.16 -14.46
N VAL A 175 26.62 0.66 -14.19
CA VAL A 175 25.84 1.47 -15.13
C VAL A 175 26.20 2.96 -15.06
N THR A 176 26.80 3.47 -13.98
CA THR A 176 27.13 4.89 -13.86
C THR A 176 28.50 5.26 -14.43
N GLU A 177 29.47 4.35 -14.51
CA GLU A 177 30.81 4.68 -15.03
C GLU A 177 30.94 4.60 -16.55
N ARG A 178 30.24 3.67 -17.23
CA ARG A 178 30.37 3.54 -18.70
C ARG A 178 29.59 4.57 -19.50
N ILE A 179 28.63 5.26 -18.89
CA ILE A 179 27.87 6.33 -19.55
C ILE A 179 28.58 7.70 -19.39
N ARG A 180 29.48 7.84 -18.40
CA ARG A 180 30.18 9.11 -18.14
C ARG A 180 31.37 9.40 -19.06
N SER A 181 31.96 8.42 -19.76
CA SER A 181 33.26 8.62 -20.42
C SER A 181 33.24 8.95 -21.91
N LYS A 182 32.07 9.09 -22.57
CA LYS A 182 32.04 9.43 -24.02
C LYS A 182 31.03 10.49 -24.48
N HIS A 183 30.23 11.10 -23.60
CA HIS A 183 29.21 12.08 -24.02
C HIS A 183 28.99 13.26 -23.03
N SER A 184 30.01 13.66 -22.26
CA SER A 184 29.83 14.54 -21.10
C SER A 184 29.73 16.05 -21.34
N GLU A 185 29.61 16.59 -22.56
CA GLU A 185 29.61 18.08 -22.66
C GLU A 185 28.49 18.74 -23.49
N SER A 186 27.69 18.03 -24.30
CA SER A 186 26.69 18.72 -25.15
C SER A 186 25.24 18.22 -25.03
N ARG A 187 24.97 17.07 -24.40
CA ARG A 187 23.62 16.46 -24.43
C ARG A 187 22.92 16.28 -23.07
N GLU A 188 23.61 16.51 -21.96
CA GLU A 188 23.00 16.41 -20.62
C GLU A 188 22.04 17.56 -20.29
N GLY A 189 22.23 18.75 -20.88
CA GLY A 189 21.31 19.87 -20.71
C GLY A 189 19.94 19.63 -21.35
N MET A 190 19.91 19.01 -22.54
CA MET A 190 18.68 18.87 -23.33
C MET A 190 17.81 17.68 -22.89
N LEU A 191 18.41 16.61 -22.36
CA LEU A 191 17.65 15.47 -21.86
C LEU A 191 17.04 15.70 -20.47
N ARG A 192 17.67 16.54 -19.63
CA ARG A 192 17.11 16.89 -18.30
C ARG A 192 15.81 17.70 -18.39
N GLU A 193 15.67 18.61 -19.35
CA GLU A 193 14.40 19.34 -19.56
C GLU A 193 13.29 18.46 -20.13
N LEU A 194 13.65 17.42 -20.89
CA LEU A 194 12.70 16.48 -21.51
C LEU A 194 12.29 15.32 -20.57
N GLU A 195 13.13 14.94 -19.61
CA GLU A 195 12.78 13.92 -18.60
C GLU A 195 11.86 14.45 -17.51
N MET A 196 11.84 15.76 -17.25
CA MET A 196 11.00 16.35 -16.22
C MET A 196 9.54 16.59 -16.65
N SER A 197 9.23 16.55 -17.94
CA SER A 197 7.90 16.86 -18.48
C SER A 197 7.22 15.73 -19.24
N ARG A 198 7.90 14.62 -19.54
CA ARG A 198 7.27 13.49 -20.22
C ARG A 198 6.53 12.61 -19.20
N PRO A 199 5.20 12.49 -19.28
CA PRO A 199 4.50 11.50 -18.47
C PRO A 199 5.09 10.13 -18.77
N PHE A 200 5.29 9.31 -17.74
CA PHE A 200 5.80 7.96 -17.90
C PHE A 200 4.92 7.18 -18.88
N VAL A 201 5.45 6.89 -20.07
CA VAL A 201 4.82 6.00 -21.04
C VAL A 201 5.56 4.67 -20.97
N PRO A 202 4.98 3.63 -20.36
CA PRO A 202 5.65 2.34 -20.27
C PRO A 202 5.92 1.80 -21.67
N VAL A 203 7.16 1.35 -21.92
CA VAL A 203 7.55 0.75 -23.19
C VAL A 203 6.84 -0.60 -23.34
N VAL A 204 5.73 -0.64 -24.07
CA VAL A 204 5.00 -1.87 -24.38
C VAL A 204 5.75 -2.62 -25.47
N THR A 205 6.37 -3.75 -25.12
CA THR A 205 7.13 -4.58 -26.08
C THR A 205 6.23 -5.14 -27.17
N ALA A 206 6.81 -5.44 -28.35
CA ALA A 206 6.07 -6.04 -29.47
C ALA A 206 5.39 -7.38 -29.08
N LYS A 207 6.01 -8.16 -28.18
CA LYS A 207 5.43 -9.39 -27.63
C LYS A 207 4.19 -9.11 -26.79
N ALA A 208 4.21 -8.08 -25.94
CA ALA A 208 3.06 -7.68 -25.14
C ALA A 208 1.90 -7.18 -26.01
N ARG A 209 2.18 -6.50 -27.13
CA ARG A 209 1.16 -6.10 -28.12
C ARG A 209 0.50 -7.27 -28.85
N ARG A 210 1.23 -8.38 -29.04
CA ARG A 210 0.73 -9.60 -29.71
C ARG A 210 0.03 -10.58 -28.75
N ALA A 211 0.10 -10.35 -27.44
CA ALA A 211 -0.58 -11.19 -26.47
C ALA A 211 -2.10 -11.09 -26.65
N ARG A 212 -2.79 -12.23 -26.67
CA ARG A 212 -4.25 -12.26 -26.77
C ARG A 212 -4.87 -11.57 -25.55
N SER A 213 -5.89 -10.76 -25.76
CA SER A 213 -6.72 -10.24 -24.68
C SER A 213 -7.32 -11.40 -23.88
N ARG A 214 -7.27 -11.32 -22.54
CA ARG A 214 -7.88 -12.33 -21.68
C ARG A 214 -9.37 -12.46 -21.99
N THR A 215 -9.86 -13.70 -21.98
CA THR A 215 -11.29 -13.96 -22.18
C THR A 215 -12.09 -13.54 -20.95
N VAL A 216 -13.41 -13.37 -21.10
CA VAL A 216 -14.30 -12.98 -19.97
C VAL A 216 -14.24 -14.00 -18.83
N VAL A 217 -14.00 -15.27 -19.14
CA VAL A 217 -13.87 -16.37 -18.16
C VAL A 217 -12.56 -16.27 -17.36
N GLU A 218 -11.50 -15.71 -17.96
CA GLU A 218 -10.18 -15.56 -17.34
C GLU A 218 -10.02 -14.27 -16.52
N MET A 219 -10.96 -13.33 -16.64
CA MET A 219 -10.90 -12.07 -15.90
C MET A 219 -11.61 -12.21 -14.55
N SER A 220 -11.00 -11.65 -13.50
CA SER A 220 -11.64 -11.55 -12.18
C SER A 220 -12.91 -10.71 -12.26
N TYR A 221 -13.84 -10.91 -11.33
CA TYR A 221 -15.06 -10.10 -11.20
C TYR A 221 -14.73 -8.59 -11.11
N ASP A 222 -13.70 -8.23 -10.35
CA ASP A 222 -13.26 -6.84 -10.22
C ASP A 222 -12.71 -6.27 -11.53
N ASP A 223 -11.97 -7.07 -12.30
CA ASP A 223 -11.46 -6.66 -13.61
C ASP A 223 -12.60 -6.47 -14.61
N MET A 224 -13.61 -7.35 -14.57
CA MET A 224 -14.84 -7.22 -15.36
C MET A 224 -15.60 -5.94 -15.00
N SER A 225 -15.72 -5.61 -13.72
CA SER A 225 -16.37 -4.38 -13.24
C SER A 225 -15.65 -3.13 -13.76
N ARG A 226 -14.32 -3.06 -13.60
CA ARG A 226 -13.50 -1.95 -14.12
C ARG A 226 -13.59 -1.82 -15.64
N ARG A 227 -13.61 -2.94 -16.36
CA ARG A 227 -13.78 -2.94 -17.83
C ARG A 227 -15.15 -2.38 -18.23
N ARG A 228 -16.23 -2.80 -17.57
CA ARG A 228 -17.59 -2.27 -17.82
C ARG A 228 -17.66 -0.77 -17.54
N GLU A 229 -17.09 -0.31 -16.44
CA GLU A 229 -17.03 1.12 -16.11
C GLU A 229 -16.21 1.92 -17.13
N SER A 230 -15.09 1.38 -17.60
CA SER A 230 -14.28 2.00 -18.65
C SER A 230 -15.04 2.11 -19.98
N ILE A 231 -15.75 1.05 -20.38
CA ILE A 231 -16.62 1.06 -21.58
C ILE A 231 -17.73 2.09 -21.42
N ALA A 232 -18.39 2.15 -20.26
CA ALA A 232 -19.45 3.11 -19.99
C ALA A 232 -18.94 4.56 -20.04
N ARG A 233 -17.73 4.83 -19.52
CA ARG A 233 -17.09 6.15 -19.64
C ARG A 233 -16.82 6.53 -21.09
N LEU A 234 -16.24 5.61 -21.88
CA LEU A 234 -16.00 5.84 -23.30
C LEU A 234 -17.31 6.13 -24.06
N ALA A 235 -18.37 5.37 -23.77
CA ALA A 235 -19.68 5.57 -24.38
C ALA A 235 -20.26 6.96 -24.09
N ARG A 236 -20.12 7.46 -22.86
CA ARG A 236 -20.51 8.84 -22.52
C ARG A 236 -19.71 9.86 -23.32
N THR A 237 -18.37 9.74 -23.36
CA THR A 237 -17.54 10.69 -24.13
C THR A 237 -17.87 10.71 -25.62
N LEU A 238 -18.24 9.57 -26.20
CA LEU A 238 -18.68 9.50 -27.59
C LEU A 238 -20.06 10.12 -27.79
N LYS A 239 -20.96 9.99 -26.81
CA LYS A 239 -22.28 10.63 -26.83
C LYS A 239 -22.15 12.15 -26.77
N ASP A 240 -21.38 12.65 -25.80
CA ASP A 240 -21.14 14.10 -25.61
C ASP A 240 -20.51 14.71 -26.87
N ARG A 241 -19.56 14.00 -27.50
CA ARG A 241 -18.95 14.42 -28.76
C ARG A 241 -19.95 14.48 -29.92
N LYS A 242 -20.89 13.52 -30.00
CA LYS A 242 -21.95 13.53 -31.03
C LYS A 242 -22.93 14.67 -30.82
N GLU A 243 -23.37 14.92 -29.58
CA GLU A 243 -24.25 16.03 -29.24
C GLU A 243 -23.61 17.38 -29.59
N ALA A 244 -22.33 17.57 -29.25
CA ALA A 244 -21.59 18.76 -29.61
C ALA A 244 -21.43 18.94 -31.14
N GLU A 245 -21.30 17.85 -31.89
CA GLU A 245 -21.26 17.91 -33.36
C GLU A 245 -22.63 18.28 -33.95
N GLU A 246 -23.72 17.73 -33.40
CA GLU A 246 -25.09 18.11 -33.80
C GLU A 246 -25.39 19.58 -33.48
N GLU A 247 -24.96 20.07 -32.32
CA GLU A 247 -25.12 21.48 -31.94
C GLU A 247 -24.35 22.40 -32.90
N ARG A 248 -23.11 22.04 -33.26
CA ARG A 248 -22.35 22.75 -34.31
C ARG A 248 -23.09 22.75 -35.65
N ARG A 249 -23.67 21.63 -36.06
CA ARG A 249 -24.48 21.55 -37.31
C ARG A 249 -25.72 22.44 -37.24
N ARG A 250 -26.43 22.48 -36.10
CA ARG A 250 -27.59 23.37 -35.90
C ARG A 250 -27.18 24.84 -35.96
N SER A 251 -26.07 25.21 -35.32
CA SER A 251 -25.54 26.58 -35.35
C SER A 251 -25.18 27.01 -36.77
N VAL A 252 -24.46 26.19 -37.53
CA VAL A 252 -24.12 26.47 -38.94
C VAL A 252 -25.38 26.64 -39.79
N ASN A 253 -26.38 25.77 -39.64
CA ASN A 253 -27.64 25.88 -40.38
C ASN A 253 -28.45 27.13 -40.02
N SER A 254 -28.35 27.63 -38.78
CA SER A 254 -29.03 28.87 -38.39
C SER A 254 -28.43 30.12 -39.05
N ILE A 255 -27.12 30.11 -39.36
CA ILE A 255 -26.42 31.22 -40.03
C ILE A 255 -26.78 31.29 -41.52
N ILE A 256 -27.10 30.16 -42.16
CA ILE A 256 -27.39 30.08 -43.60
C ILE A 256 -28.84 30.47 -43.92
N ARG A 257 -29.74 30.57 -42.93
CA ARG A 257 -31.06 31.19 -43.13
C ARG A 257 -30.90 32.70 -43.25
N VAL A 258 -30.49 33.14 -44.44
CA VAL A 258 -30.64 34.53 -44.86
C VAL A 258 -32.13 34.83 -44.80
N PRO A 259 -32.57 35.86 -44.05
CA PRO A 259 -33.95 36.30 -44.13
C PRO A 259 -34.17 36.76 -45.56
N ASP A 260 -35.06 36.09 -46.29
CA ASP A 260 -35.64 36.61 -47.51
C ASP A 260 -36.42 37.87 -47.13
N GLY A 261 -35.68 38.99 -47.06
CA GLY A 261 -36.26 40.30 -46.90
C GLY A 261 -37.15 40.56 -48.11
N PRO A 262 -38.37 41.09 -47.92
CA PRO A 262 -39.20 41.47 -49.05
C PRO A 262 -38.43 42.47 -49.91
N LEU A 263 -38.24 42.13 -51.18
CA LEU A 263 -37.85 43.08 -52.22
C LEU A 263 -38.96 44.13 -52.28
N ASN A 264 -38.78 45.24 -51.59
CA ASN A 264 -39.64 46.40 -51.75
C ASN A 264 -39.31 47.03 -53.11
N GLU A 265 -40.28 46.94 -54.02
CA GLU A 265 -40.39 47.72 -55.26
C GLU A 265 -40.79 49.17 -54.98
#